data_AF-A0A7C4DCJ7-F1
#
_entry.id   AF-A0A7C4DCJ7-F1
#
_cell.length_a   1.000
_cell.length_b   1.000
_cell.length_c   1.000
_cell.angle_alpha   90.00
_cell.angle_beta   90.00
_cell.angle_gamma   90.00
#
_symmetry.space_group_name_H-M   'P 1'
#
loop_
_entity.id
_entity.type
_entity.pdbx_description
1 polymer ?
#
loop_
_entity_poly.entity_id
_entity_poly.type
_entity_poly.pdbx_seq_one_letter_code
_entity_poly.pdbx_strand_id
1 'polypeptide(L)'
;MKKLNIILLKSQEGEWYDLGLRKLLQGIIYAYKVEDETSGKWLFNVQYSEKTGKASVKPISTEKTTWLHDQIKRKTDVFQESKDTQKYYHPLGISYIEKGQLRLFRPSDPNNVPHEIRHKFALTKYEKASPRTPSKALQGKLVVLVEKDKPEEMVHLFVLEKIRPVFPLNA
;
A
#
# COMPACT_ATOMS: atom_id res chain seq x y z
N MET A 1 -13.82 12.43 9.42
CA MET A 1 -12.97 11.38 8.82
C MET A 1 -13.14 10.11 9.64
N LYS A 2 -13.27 8.94 9.00
CA LYS A 2 -13.37 7.66 9.71
C LYS A 2 -12.09 7.43 10.51
N LYS A 3 -12.20 7.01 11.77
CA LYS A 3 -11.04 6.87 12.65
C LYS A 3 -10.14 5.75 12.11
N LEU A 4 -8.89 6.10 11.84
CA LEU A 4 -7.81 5.18 11.52
C LEU A 4 -6.72 5.42 12.53
N ASN A 5 -6.41 4.40 13.31
CA ASN A 5 -5.30 4.44 14.26
C ASN A 5 -4.20 3.50 13.76
N ILE A 6 -2.97 4.01 13.63
CA ILE A 6 -1.81 3.24 13.18
C ILE A 6 -0.75 3.38 14.26
N ILE A 7 -0.37 2.26 14.87
CA ILE A 7 0.56 2.22 15.99
C ILE A 7 1.76 1.35 15.59
N LEU A 8 2.96 1.90 15.65
CA LEU A 8 4.19 1.12 15.54
C LEU A 8 4.34 0.24 16.77
N LEU A 9 4.41 -1.07 16.58
CA LEU A 9 4.64 -2.04 17.65
C LEU A 9 6.12 -2.30 17.87
N LYS A 10 6.87 -2.48 16.78
CA LYS A 10 8.31 -2.71 16.80
C LYS A 10 8.96 -2.44 15.45
N SER A 11 10.24 -2.10 15.48
CA SER A 11 11.13 -2.13 14.33
C SER A 11 12.31 -3.04 14.65
N GLN A 12 12.73 -3.84 13.67
CA GLN A 12 13.87 -4.73 13.84
C GLN A 12 14.51 -5.03 12.48
N GLU A 13 15.79 -5.36 12.48
CA GLU A 13 16.39 -6.05 11.34
C GLU A 13 15.74 -7.42 11.15
N GLY A 14 15.67 -7.85 9.90
CA GLY A 14 15.17 -9.17 9.56
C GLY A 14 15.33 -9.51 8.10
N GLU A 15 14.94 -10.73 7.78
CA GLU A 15 14.98 -11.29 6.44
C GLU A 15 13.59 -11.69 5.99
N TRP A 16 13.32 -11.55 4.69
CA TRP A 16 12.08 -12.01 4.09
C TRP A 16 12.30 -12.44 2.65
N TYR A 17 11.48 -13.38 2.21
CA TYR A 17 11.48 -13.76 0.81
C TYR A 17 10.64 -12.77 -0.01
N ASP A 18 11.26 -12.14 -1.00
CA ASP A 18 10.57 -11.26 -1.95
C ASP A 18 10.09 -12.07 -3.15
N LEU A 19 8.77 -12.19 -3.32
CA LEU A 19 8.18 -12.97 -4.40
C LEU A 19 8.43 -12.37 -5.79
N GLY A 20 8.59 -11.04 -5.88
CA GLY A 20 8.84 -10.35 -7.15
C GLY A 20 10.27 -10.55 -7.66
N LEU A 21 11.24 -10.57 -6.74
CA LEU A 21 12.65 -10.80 -7.03
C LEU A 21 13.07 -12.28 -6.90
N ARG A 22 12.20 -13.12 -6.32
CA ARG A 22 12.45 -14.55 -6.04
C ARG A 22 13.76 -14.78 -5.30
N LYS A 23 14.02 -13.97 -4.27
CA LYS A 23 15.21 -14.09 -3.43
C LYS A 23 14.96 -13.63 -2.00
N LEU A 24 15.84 -14.07 -1.10
CA LEU A 24 15.89 -13.56 0.26
C LEU A 24 16.42 -12.13 0.24
N LEU A 25 15.68 -11.22 0.89
CA LEU A 25 16.12 -9.86 1.17
C LEU A 25 16.33 -9.70 2.66
N GLN A 26 17.21 -8.75 2.99
CA GLN A 26 17.47 -8.30 4.35
C GLN A 26 17.23 -6.80 4.42
N GLY A 27 16.82 -6.34 5.60
CA GLY A 27 16.67 -4.93 5.94
C GLY A 27 15.80 -4.76 7.18
N ILE A 28 15.07 -3.65 7.26
CA ILE A 28 14.25 -3.32 8.42
C ILE A 28 12.80 -3.76 8.20
N ILE A 29 12.23 -4.40 9.21
CA ILE A 29 10.82 -4.76 9.29
C ILE A 29 10.16 -3.93 10.38
N TYR A 30 9.22 -3.09 9.98
CA TYR A 30 8.34 -2.33 10.88
C TYR A 30 7.01 -3.07 11.04
N ALA A 31 6.66 -3.45 12.26
CA ALA A 31 5.38 -4.07 12.56
C ALA A 31 4.40 -3.02 13.09
N TYR A 32 3.23 -2.93 12.47
CA TYR A 32 2.18 -1.99 12.82
C TYR A 32 0.90 -2.70 13.26
N LYS A 33 0.26 -2.16 14.30
CA LYS A 33 -1.14 -2.43 14.60
C LYS A 33 -1.98 -1.33 13.96
N VAL A 34 -3.00 -1.72 13.21
CA VAL A 34 -3.96 -0.82 12.60
C VAL A 34 -5.34 -1.11 13.15
N GLU A 35 -6.03 -0.09 13.63
CA GLU A 35 -7.43 -0.15 14.02
C GLU A 35 -8.23 0.75 13.09
N ASP A 36 -9.09 0.13 12.29
CA ASP A 36 -9.96 0.82 11.35
C ASP A 36 -11.42 0.49 11.68
N GLU A 37 -12.26 1.52 11.77
CA GLU A 37 -13.67 1.38 12.15
C GLU A 37 -14.48 0.48 11.20
N THR A 38 -14.06 0.36 9.94
CA THR A 38 -14.82 -0.40 8.92
C THR A 38 -14.42 -1.86 8.86
N SER A 39 -13.13 -2.14 9.03
CA SER A 39 -12.53 -3.45 8.77
C SER A 39 -12.01 -4.14 10.03
N GLY A 40 -12.03 -3.47 11.19
CA GLY A 40 -11.53 -4.01 12.44
C GLY A 40 -10.01 -3.84 12.59
N LYS A 41 -9.40 -4.75 13.34
CA LYS A 41 -7.97 -4.69 13.67
C LYS A 41 -7.13 -5.51 12.72
N TRP A 42 -5.96 -4.99 12.37
CA TRP A 42 -5.00 -5.60 11.47
C TRP A 42 -3.58 -5.49 12.04
N LEU A 43 -2.76 -6.48 11.72
CA LEU A 43 -1.31 -6.39 11.84
C LEU A 43 -0.70 -6.28 10.45
N PHE A 44 0.24 -5.35 10.30
CA PHE A 44 0.97 -5.11 9.06
C PHE A 44 2.46 -5.18 9.31
N ASN A 45 3.20 -5.63 8.29
CA ASN A 45 4.62 -5.39 8.18
C ASN A 45 4.91 -4.45 7.02
N VAL A 46 5.77 -3.46 7.27
CA VAL A 46 6.49 -2.72 6.24
C VAL A 46 7.91 -3.26 6.20
N GLN A 47 8.31 -3.81 5.05
CA GLN A 47 9.62 -4.44 4.86
C GLN A 47 10.44 -3.56 3.92
N TYR A 48 11.54 -2.99 4.41
CA TYR A 48 12.40 -2.07 3.68
C TYR A 48 13.79 -2.68 3.47
N SER A 49 14.27 -2.70 2.22
CA SER A 49 15.62 -3.13 1.88
C SER A 49 16.41 -2.02 1.18
N GLU A 50 17.41 -1.48 1.88
CA GLU A 50 18.37 -0.51 1.33
C GLU A 50 19.04 -1.04 0.05
N LYS A 51 19.48 -2.31 0.08
CA LYS A 51 20.16 -2.97 -1.06
C LYS A 51 19.35 -2.93 -2.36
N THR A 52 18.02 -2.88 -2.28
CA THR A 52 17.16 -2.88 -3.47
C THR A 52 16.43 -1.57 -3.70
N GLY A 53 16.48 -0.63 -2.76
CA GLY A 53 15.69 0.60 -2.81
C GLY A 53 14.18 0.34 -2.83
N LYS A 54 13.72 -0.76 -2.21
CA LYS A 54 12.31 -1.17 -2.21
C LYS A 54 11.77 -1.26 -0.80
N ALA A 55 10.52 -0.84 -0.66
CA ALA A 55 9.70 -1.14 0.51
C ALA A 55 8.46 -1.94 0.08
N SER A 56 7.94 -2.78 0.98
CA SER A 56 6.67 -3.46 0.74
C SER A 56 5.78 -3.48 1.98
N VAL A 57 4.47 -3.35 1.78
CA VAL A 57 3.46 -3.39 2.84
C VAL A 57 2.69 -4.70 2.71
N LYS A 58 2.62 -5.46 3.80
CA LYS A 58 1.94 -6.76 3.86
C LYS A 58 1.06 -6.85 5.10
N PRO A 59 -0.24 -7.13 4.95
CA PRO A 59 -1.04 -7.58 6.09
C PRO A 59 -0.54 -8.95 6.55
N ILE A 60 -0.33 -9.11 7.86
CA ILE A 60 0.13 -10.35 8.49
C ILE A 60 -1.05 -11.12 9.07
N SER A 61 -1.92 -10.41 9.80
CA SER A 61 -3.12 -11.00 10.39
C SER A 61 -4.18 -9.94 10.60
N THR A 62 -5.38 -10.39 10.92
CA THR A 62 -6.53 -9.55 11.26
C THR A 62 -7.41 -10.28 12.25
N GLU A 63 -8.12 -9.52 13.07
CA GLU A 63 -9.08 -10.03 14.06
C GLU A 63 -10.29 -10.69 13.41
N LYS A 64 -10.65 -10.29 12.18
CA LYS A 64 -11.80 -10.82 11.43
C LYS A 64 -11.35 -11.75 10.32
N THR A 65 -12.11 -12.82 10.07
CA THR A 65 -11.76 -13.88 9.12
C THR A 65 -12.82 -14.08 8.03
N THR A 66 -13.40 -12.99 7.51
CA THR A 66 -14.30 -13.12 6.34
C THR A 66 -13.50 -13.39 5.07
N TRP A 67 -14.16 -13.92 4.03
CA TRP A 67 -13.53 -14.18 2.73
C TRP A 67 -12.82 -12.95 2.16
N LEU A 68 -13.35 -11.74 2.41
CA LEU A 68 -12.77 -10.49 1.95
C LEU A 68 -11.48 -10.15 2.71
N HIS A 69 -11.46 -10.38 4.02
CA HIS A 69 -10.26 -10.22 4.83
C HIS A 69 -9.13 -11.12 4.32
N ASP A 70 -9.44 -12.37 3.98
CA ASP A 70 -8.46 -13.29 3.40
C ASP A 70 -7.96 -12.86 2.02
N GLN A 71 -8.81 -12.32 1.16
CA GLN A 71 -8.39 -11.80 -0.13
C GLN A 71 -7.45 -10.59 0.01
N ILE A 72 -7.70 -9.71 0.97
CA ILE A 72 -6.85 -8.54 1.27
C ILE A 72 -5.53 -8.97 1.89
N LYS A 73 -5.54 -9.94 2.82
CA LYS A 73 -4.34 -10.48 3.48
C LYS A 73 -3.32 -11.05 2.49
N ARG A 74 -3.78 -11.51 1.32
CA ARG A 74 -2.93 -12.00 0.22
C ARG A 74 -2.34 -10.89 -0.66
N LYS A 75 -2.69 -9.62 -0.42
CA LYS A 75 -2.16 -8.49 -1.19
C LYS A 75 -0.86 -7.96 -0.60
N THR A 76 -0.09 -7.32 -1.44
CA THR A 76 1.14 -6.64 -1.07
C THR A 76 1.24 -5.38 -1.91
N ASP A 77 1.54 -4.26 -1.27
CA ASP A 77 1.97 -3.07 -1.98
C ASP A 77 3.48 -3.01 -2.02
N VAL A 78 3.99 -2.60 -3.18
CA VAL A 78 5.42 -2.43 -3.42
C VAL A 78 5.66 -0.98 -3.77
N PHE A 79 6.60 -0.40 -3.03
CA PHE A 79 7.08 0.96 -3.15
C PHE A 79 8.50 0.89 -3.73
N GLN A 80 8.73 1.66 -4.78
CA GLN A 80 10.01 1.69 -5.49
C GLN A 80 10.58 3.09 -5.43
N GLU A 81 11.91 3.19 -5.40
CA GLU A 81 12.59 4.48 -5.41
C GLU A 81 12.16 5.34 -6.60
N SER A 82 11.77 6.58 -6.31
CA SER A 82 11.34 7.54 -7.32
C SER A 82 12.53 8.30 -7.91
N LYS A 83 12.29 9.09 -8.96
CA LYS A 83 13.26 10.06 -9.48
C LYS A 83 13.70 11.08 -8.42
N ASP A 84 12.83 11.39 -7.47
CA ASP A 84 13.18 12.08 -6.23
C ASP A 84 13.70 11.02 -5.23
N THR A 85 15.00 11.05 -4.95
CA THR A 85 15.68 10.03 -4.15
C THR A 85 15.27 10.05 -2.68
N GLN A 86 14.53 11.07 -2.22
CA GLN A 86 13.96 11.08 -0.86
C GLN A 86 12.59 10.39 -0.78
N LYS A 87 12.02 10.01 -1.92
CA LYS A 87 10.67 9.45 -2.01
C LYS A 87 10.62 8.08 -2.65
N TYR A 88 9.64 7.31 -2.21
CA TYR A 88 9.12 6.17 -2.93
C TYR A 88 7.94 6.57 -3.80
N TYR A 89 7.75 5.84 -4.91
CA TYR A 89 6.52 5.84 -5.67
C TYR A 89 5.83 4.47 -5.62
N HIS A 90 4.50 4.50 -5.59
CA HIS A 90 3.64 3.33 -5.68
C HIS A 90 2.55 3.56 -6.73
N PRO A 91 2.42 2.68 -7.75
CA PRO A 91 1.31 2.74 -8.69
C PRO A 91 -0.04 2.52 -8.01
N LEU A 92 -0.83 3.59 -7.91
CA LEU A 92 -2.07 3.62 -7.15
C LEU A 92 -3.06 2.58 -7.68
N GLY A 93 -3.69 1.86 -6.77
CA GLY A 93 -4.59 0.76 -7.10
C GLY A 93 -5.79 0.69 -6.17
N ILE A 94 -6.90 1.30 -6.59
CA ILE A 94 -8.12 1.36 -5.78
C ILE A 94 -8.86 0.03 -5.89
N SER A 95 -9.05 -0.65 -4.77
CA SER A 95 -9.78 -1.91 -4.71
C SER A 95 -11.28 -1.72 -4.89
N TYR A 96 -11.92 -2.72 -5.48
CA TYR A 96 -13.37 -2.84 -5.56
C TYR A 96 -13.75 -4.32 -5.61
N ILE A 97 -15.03 -4.62 -5.35
CA ILE A 97 -15.56 -5.99 -5.45
C ILE A 97 -16.32 -6.16 -6.74
N GLU A 98 -16.01 -7.21 -7.48
CA GLU A 98 -16.74 -7.63 -8.66
C GLU A 98 -16.94 -9.15 -8.60
N LYS A 99 -18.20 -9.60 -8.63
CA LYS A 99 -18.55 -11.03 -8.57
C LYS A 99 -17.87 -11.78 -7.40
N GLY A 100 -17.80 -11.14 -6.23
CA GLY A 100 -17.16 -11.70 -5.03
C GLY A 100 -15.62 -11.76 -5.07
N GLN A 101 -14.98 -11.12 -6.05
CA GLN A 101 -13.52 -11.07 -6.15
C GLN A 101 -13.02 -9.64 -5.95
N LEU A 102 -11.93 -9.52 -5.20
CA LEU A 102 -11.19 -8.28 -5.00
C LEU A 102 -10.44 -7.92 -6.29
N ARG A 103 -10.90 -6.88 -6.96
CA ARG A 103 -10.31 -6.29 -8.16
C ARG A 103 -9.57 -5.00 -7.81
N LEU A 104 -8.84 -4.47 -8.80
CA LEU A 104 -8.07 -3.23 -8.68
C LEU A 104 -8.34 -2.35 -9.90
N PHE A 105 -8.69 -1.10 -9.65
CA PHE A 105 -8.78 -0.06 -10.66
C PHE A 105 -7.57 0.88 -10.54
N ARG A 106 -6.93 1.20 -11.68
CA ARG A 106 -5.80 2.13 -11.74
C ARG A 106 -6.27 3.47 -12.31
N PRO A 107 -6.47 4.50 -11.47
CA PRO A 107 -6.94 5.79 -11.93
C PRO A 107 -5.88 6.50 -12.78
N SER A 108 -6.32 7.16 -13.85
CA SER A 108 -5.54 8.13 -14.60
C SER A 108 -5.93 9.57 -14.26
N ASP A 109 -7.10 9.79 -13.69
CA ASP A 109 -7.61 11.12 -13.31
C ASP A 109 -7.65 11.23 -11.77
N PRO A 110 -7.07 12.27 -11.15
CA PRO A 110 -7.15 12.51 -9.71
C PRO A 110 -8.59 12.57 -9.18
N ASN A 111 -9.57 12.96 -9.98
CA ASN A 111 -10.98 13.00 -9.58
C ASN A 111 -11.57 11.60 -9.33
N ASN A 112 -10.96 10.56 -9.90
CA ASN A 112 -11.33 9.15 -9.65
C ASN A 112 -10.61 8.54 -8.44
N VAL A 113 -9.83 9.34 -7.69
CA VAL A 113 -9.12 8.90 -6.49
C VAL A 113 -9.96 9.24 -5.26
N PRO A 114 -10.13 8.31 -4.29
CA PRO A 114 -10.80 8.60 -3.04
C PRO A 114 -10.28 9.90 -2.40
N HIS A 115 -11.21 10.74 -1.93
CA HIS A 115 -10.90 12.06 -1.37
C HIS A 115 -9.79 11.99 -0.31
N GLU A 116 -9.84 11.02 0.60
CA GLU A 116 -8.82 10.85 1.65
C GLU A 116 -7.40 10.68 1.09
N ILE A 117 -7.24 9.89 0.02
CA ILE A 117 -5.93 9.71 -0.64
C ILE A 117 -5.51 11.01 -1.32
N ARG A 118 -6.42 11.65 -2.06
CA ARG A 118 -6.14 12.85 -2.86
C ARG A 118 -5.68 14.04 -2.01
N HIS A 119 -6.18 14.15 -0.77
CA HIS A 119 -5.83 15.23 0.15
C HIS A 119 -4.61 14.92 1.02
N LYS A 120 -4.37 13.66 1.35
CA LYS A 120 -3.27 13.27 2.25
C LYS A 120 -1.95 13.03 1.52
N PHE A 121 -2.01 12.56 0.27
CA PHE A 121 -0.83 12.09 -0.46
C PHE A 121 -0.57 12.91 -1.72
N ALA A 122 0.72 13.05 -2.04
CA ALA A 122 1.13 13.62 -3.32
C ALA A 122 0.85 12.63 -4.46
N LEU A 123 0.09 13.08 -5.45
CA LEU A 123 -0.25 12.31 -6.65
C LEU A 123 0.47 12.87 -7.87
N THR A 124 1.00 11.98 -8.69
CA THR A 124 1.58 12.35 -9.99
C THR A 124 1.40 11.23 -11.01
N LYS A 125 1.77 11.49 -12.26
CA LYS A 125 1.79 10.48 -13.33
C LYS A 125 3.01 9.58 -13.17
N TYR A 126 2.85 8.30 -13.51
CA TYR A 126 3.91 7.31 -13.44
C TYR A 126 5.22 7.79 -14.08
N GLU A 127 5.15 8.38 -15.27
CA GLU A 127 6.30 8.85 -16.05
C GLU A 127 7.10 9.95 -15.34
N LYS A 128 6.41 10.75 -14.51
CA LYS A 128 7.03 11.84 -13.74
C LYS A 128 7.75 11.32 -12.50
N ALA A 129 7.28 10.23 -11.90
CA ALA A 129 7.86 9.67 -10.67
C ALA A 129 8.87 8.54 -10.91
N SER A 130 8.58 7.65 -11.86
CA SER A 130 9.36 6.44 -12.10
C SER A 130 10.61 6.76 -12.92
N PRO A 131 11.81 6.27 -12.53
CA PRO A 131 13.00 6.31 -13.38
C PRO A 131 12.92 5.31 -14.56
N ARG A 132 11.93 4.42 -14.56
CA ARG A 132 11.72 3.39 -15.59
C ARG A 132 10.63 3.76 -16.58
N THR A 133 10.76 3.27 -17.81
CA THR A 133 9.71 3.34 -18.84
C THR A 133 8.43 2.65 -18.37
N PRO A 134 7.25 3.28 -18.50
CA PRO A 134 5.98 2.65 -18.13
C PRO A 134 5.68 1.44 -19.03
N SER A 135 5.12 0.39 -18.44
CA SER A 135 4.39 -0.61 -19.22
C SER A 135 3.08 0.00 -19.74
N LYS A 136 2.46 -0.62 -20.76
CA LYS A 136 1.14 -0.18 -21.28
C LYS A 136 0.08 -0.04 -20.17
N ALA A 137 0.13 -0.89 -19.15
CA ALA A 137 -0.82 -0.87 -18.04
C ALA A 137 -0.62 0.31 -17.07
N LEU A 138 0.56 0.93 -17.05
CA LEU A 138 0.94 2.02 -16.15
C LEU A 138 1.05 3.38 -16.86
N GLN A 139 1.04 3.39 -18.19
CA GLN A 139 1.14 4.60 -18.99
C GLN A 139 -0.01 5.56 -18.65
N GLY A 140 0.33 6.79 -18.29
CA GLY A 140 -0.61 7.85 -17.89
C GLY A 140 -1.37 7.58 -16.59
N LYS A 141 -1.05 6.51 -15.85
CA LYS A 141 -1.67 6.17 -14.57
C LYS A 141 -1.07 6.96 -13.42
N LEU A 142 -1.86 7.15 -12.38
CA LEU A 142 -1.43 7.85 -11.18
C LEU A 142 -0.58 6.95 -10.29
N VAL A 143 0.38 7.58 -9.65
CA VAL A 143 1.17 7.01 -8.57
C VAL A 143 1.06 7.92 -7.36
N VAL A 144 1.22 7.33 -6.18
CA VAL A 144 1.42 8.06 -4.92
C VAL A 144 2.91 8.17 -4.64
N LEU A 145 3.32 9.34 -4.14
CA LEU A 145 4.65 9.53 -3.55
C LEU A 145 4.56 9.51 -2.02
N VAL A 146 5.51 8.82 -1.39
CA VAL A 146 5.64 8.71 0.08
C VAL A 146 7.09 8.95 0.45
N GLU A 147 7.34 9.68 1.53
CA GLU A 147 8.70 9.93 2.04
C GLU A 147 9.34 8.62 2.54
N LYS A 148 10.65 8.44 2.34
CA LYS A 148 11.36 7.21 2.74
C LYS A 148 11.36 6.99 4.26
N ASP A 149 11.31 8.06 5.04
CA ASP A 149 11.34 8.07 6.49
C ASP A 149 9.96 7.92 7.16
N LYS A 150 8.88 7.72 6.37
CA LYS A 150 7.50 7.58 6.86
C LYS A 150 6.85 6.24 6.49
N PRO A 151 7.35 5.10 7.00
CA PRO A 151 6.78 3.78 6.72
C PRO A 151 5.29 3.65 7.11
N GLU A 152 4.83 4.39 8.11
CA GLU A 152 3.42 4.43 8.52
C GLU A 152 2.49 5.01 7.45
N GLU A 153 2.99 5.92 6.60
CA GLU A 153 2.22 6.46 5.48
C GLU A 153 1.96 5.39 4.41
N MET A 154 2.86 4.41 4.24
CA MET A 154 2.65 3.28 3.35
C MET A 154 1.54 2.36 3.83
N VAL A 155 1.47 2.10 5.15
CA VAL A 155 0.37 1.34 5.77
C VAL A 155 -0.94 2.11 5.63
N HIS A 156 -0.91 3.42 5.89
CA HIS A 156 -2.07 4.29 5.73
C HIS A 156 -2.60 4.23 4.29
N LEU A 157 -1.71 4.34 3.30
CA LEU A 157 -2.09 4.23 1.89
C LEU A 157 -2.76 2.88 1.62
N PHE A 158 -2.14 1.76 2.01
CA PHE A 158 -2.71 0.41 1.81
C PHE A 158 -4.15 0.32 2.34
N VAL A 159 -4.40 0.86 3.54
CA VAL A 159 -5.74 0.87 4.14
C VAL A 159 -6.72 1.66 3.27
N LEU A 160 -6.33 2.86 2.84
CA LEU A 160 -7.22 3.71 2.03
C LEU A 160 -7.46 3.18 0.62
N GLU A 161 -6.47 2.54 -0.01
CA GLU A 161 -6.63 2.04 -1.38
C GLU A 161 -7.17 0.62 -1.46
N LYS A 162 -6.89 -0.27 -0.49
CA LYS A 162 -7.30 -1.68 -0.57
C LYS A 162 -8.40 -2.10 0.39
N ILE A 163 -8.43 -1.53 1.59
CA ILE A 163 -9.33 -1.97 2.66
C ILE A 163 -10.62 -1.17 2.62
N ARG A 164 -10.55 0.14 2.85
CA ARG A 164 -11.74 0.97 2.98
C ARG A 164 -12.70 0.94 1.78
N PRO A 165 -12.22 0.90 0.51
CA PRO A 165 -13.12 0.87 -0.64
C PRO A 165 -14.04 -0.35 -0.68
N VAL A 166 -13.69 -1.43 0.00
CA VAL A 166 -14.44 -2.71 -0.03
C VAL A 166 -15.11 -3.06 1.31
N PHE A 167 -14.90 -2.24 2.34
CA PHE A 167 -15.65 -2.28 3.60
C PHE A 167 -16.44 -0.98 3.78
N PRO A 168 -17.54 -0.77 3.04
CA PRO A 168 -18.47 0.31 3.37
C PRO A 168 -19.07 0.05 4.76
N LEU A 169 -19.17 1.09 5.59
CA LEU A 169 -19.97 1.05 6.82
C LEU A 169 -21.42 1.12 6.39
N ASN A 170 -22.11 -0.03 6.39
CA ASN A 170 -23.53 -0.23 6.12
C ASN A 170 -24.07 0.39 4.81
N ALA A 171 -24.62 -0.46 3.94
CA ALA A 171 -25.68 -0.04 3.04
C ALA A 171 -26.92 0.38 3.84
#